data_AF-A0A0K0GMN4-F1
#
_entry.id   AF-A0A0K0GMN4-F1
#
_cell.length_a   1.000
_cell.length_b   1.000
_cell.length_c   1.000
_cell.angle_alpha   90.00
_cell.angle_beta   90.00
_cell.angle_gamma   90.00
#
_symmetry.space_group_name_H-M   'P 1'
#
loop_
_entity.id
_entity.type
_entity.pdbx_description
1 polymer ?
#
loop_
_entity_poly.entity_id
_entity_poly.type
_entity_poly.pdbx_seq_one_letter_code
_entity_poly.pdbx_strand_id
1 'polypeptide(L)' 'MAGLIAGFAAHGSDALTAALWGVFVHAAAGKQLSKRIGTVGFLAREIPYKVPGILDRLSRK' A
#
# COMPACT_ATOMS: atom_id res chain seq x y z
N MET A 1 -1.04 3.52 7.67
CA MET A 1 -0.71 2.10 7.49
C MET A 1 -1.82 1.16 7.96
N ALA A 2 -2.29 1.26 9.19
CA ALA A 2 -3.34 0.40 9.75
C ALA A 2 -4.55 0.16 8.83
N GLY A 3 -5.01 1.19 8.08
CA GLY A 3 -6.11 1.04 7.13
C GLY A 3 -5.88 0.01 6.01
N LEU A 4 -4.64 -0.17 5.53
CA LEU A 4 -4.34 -1.21 4.53
C LEU A 4 -4.46 -2.61 5.12
N ILE A 5 -3.89 -2.81 6.31
CA ILE A 5 -3.96 -4.09 7.02
C ILE A 5 -5.42 -4.43 7.33
N ALA A 6 -6.17 -3.46 7.86
CA ALA A 6 -7.60 -3.63 8.12
C ALA A 6 -8.40 -3.93 6.84
N GLY A 7 -8.10 -3.27 5.72
CA GLY A 7 -8.74 -3.54 4.44
C GLY A 7 -8.49 -4.97 3.93
N PHE A 8 -7.26 -5.46 4.01
CA PHE A 8 -6.95 -6.85 3.63
C PHE A 8 -7.61 -7.87 4.57
N ALA A 9 -7.60 -7.61 5.88
CA ALA A 9 -8.30 -8.45 6.84
C ALA A 9 -9.81 -8.47 6.59
N ALA A 10 -10.42 -7.32 6.28
CA ALA A 10 -11.84 -7.22 5.93
C ALA A 10 -12.20 -7.98 4.63
N HIS A 11 -11.22 -8.18 3.73
CA HIS A 11 -11.36 -9.00 2.53
C HIS A 11 -11.08 -10.49 2.77
N GLY A 12 -10.93 -10.93 4.02
CA GLY A 12 -10.79 -12.34 4.39
C GLY A 12 -9.35 -12.86 4.48
N SER A 13 -8.34 -11.99 4.40
CA SER A 13 -6.96 -12.40 4.70
C SER A 13 -6.80 -12.69 6.19
N ASP A 14 -6.06 -13.74 6.54
CA ASP A 14 -5.64 -13.96 7.93
C ASP A 14 -4.74 -12.81 8.41
N ALA A 15 -4.54 -12.72 9.73
CA ALA A 15 -3.82 -11.60 10.35
C ALA A 15 -2.38 -11.44 9.82
N LEU A 16 -1.67 -12.54 9.60
CA LEU A 16 -0.29 -12.49 9.10
C LEU A 16 -0.28 -12.04 7.64
N THR A 17 -1.13 -12.63 6.80
CA THR A 17 -1.26 -12.27 5.39
C THR A 17 -1.67 -10.80 5.21
N ALA A 18 -2.63 -10.33 5.99
CA ALA A 18 -3.07 -8.93 5.98
C ALA A 18 -1.95 -7.97 6.40
N ALA A 19 -1.16 -8.33 7.41
CA ALA A 19 -0.01 -7.55 7.85
C ALA A 19 1.08 -7.48 6.77
N LEU A 20 1.43 -8.62 6.18
CA LEU A 20 2.45 -8.72 5.13
C LEU A 20 2.07 -7.88 3.90
N TRP A 21 0.86 -8.07 3.37
CA TRP A 21 0.38 -7.30 2.23
C TRP A 21 0.21 -5.81 2.55
N GLY A 22 -0.27 -5.49 3.75
CA GLY A 22 -0.34 -4.12 4.25
C GLY A 22 1.02 -3.42 4.14
N VAL A 23 2.04 -3.99 4.80
CA VAL A 23 3.45 -3.55 4.80
C VAL A 23 3.98 -3.38 3.39
N PHE A 24 3.85 -4.42 2.57
CA PHE A 24 4.34 -4.39 1.21
C PHE A 24 3.72 -3.27 0.36
N VAL A 25 2.40 -3.15 0.35
CA VAL A 25 1.70 -2.18 -0.49
C VAL A 25 1.97 -0.74 -0.05
N HIS A 26 2.07 -0.48 1.25
CA HIS A 26 2.45 0.84 1.76
C HIS A 26 3.87 1.23 1.36
N ALA A 27 4.83 0.31 1.50
CA ALA A 27 6.21 0.54 1.12
C ALA A 27 6.33 0.77 -0.40
N ALA A 28 5.58 0.02 -1.20
CA ALA A 28 5.52 0.20 -2.65
C ALA A 28 4.94 1.58 -3.03
N ALA A 29 3.88 2.03 -2.37
CA ALA A 29 3.30 3.36 -2.57
C ALA A 29 4.28 4.47 -2.18
N GLY A 30 4.94 4.35 -1.02
CA GLY A 30 5.98 5.28 -0.58
C GLY A 30 7.14 5.35 -1.56
N LYS A 31 7.60 4.21 -2.10
CA LYS A 31 8.64 4.15 -3.13
C LYS A 31 8.23 4.83 -4.44
N GLN A 32 6.95 4.78 -4.82
CA GLN A 32 6.47 5.49 -6.01
C GLN A 32 6.36 7.00 -5.78
N LEU A 33 5.88 7.41 -4.60
CA LEU A 33 5.79 8.84 -4.25
C LEU A 33 7.17 9.45 -4.08
N SER A 34 8.13 8.73 -3.49
CA SER A 34 9.48 9.25 -3.31
C SER A 34 10.21 9.52 -4.64
N LYS A 35 9.94 8.70 -5.67
CA LYS A 35 10.43 8.95 -7.04
C LYS A 35 9.81 10.19 -7.70
N ARG A 36 8.61 10.58 -7.28
CA ARG A 36 7.86 11.70 -7.89
C ARG A 36 8.08 13.03 -7.17
N ILE A 37 8.12 13.00 -5.83
CA ILE A 37 8.10 14.19 -4.96
C ILE A 37 9.45 14.35 -4.22
N GLY A 38 10.14 13.26 -3.93
CA GLY A 38 11.32 13.21 -3.06
C GLY A 38 11.10 12.35 -1.82
N THR A 39 12.19 11.96 -1.15
CA THR A 39 12.13 11.15 0.08
C THR A 39 11.49 11.90 1.26
N VAL A 40 11.44 13.23 1.18
CA VAL A 40 10.73 14.12 2.08
C VAL A 40 9.78 14.98 1.24
N GLY A 41 8.53 15.17 1.70
CA GLY A 41 7.58 16.10 1.10
C GLY A 41 6.23 15.51 0.69
N PHE A 42 6.11 14.18 0.56
CA PHE A 42 4.79 13.55 0.37
C PHE A 42 4.12 13.28 1.72
N LEU A 43 2.79 13.34 1.73
CA LEU A 43 1.94 13.17 2.90
C LEU A 43 1.33 11.77 2.95
N ALA A 44 1.01 11.32 4.16
CA ALA A 44 0.33 10.03 4.35
C ALA A 44 -0.98 9.90 3.54
N ARG A 45 -1.71 11.02 3.33
CA ARG A 45 -2.94 11.04 2.52
C ARG A 45 -2.74 10.75 1.04
N GLU A 46 -1.50 10.81 0.55
CA GLU A 46 -1.19 10.57 -0.86
C GLU A 46 -0.94 9.09 -1.15
N ILE A 47 -0.66 8.30 -0.10
CA ILE A 47 -0.43 6.86 -0.20
C ILE A 47 -1.65 6.13 -0.79
N PRO A 48 -2.89 6.34 -0.31
CA PRO A 48 -4.07 5.64 -0.84
C PRO A 48 -4.27 5.80 -2.34
N TYR A 49 -3.90 6.95 -2.94
CA TYR A 49 -4.03 7.17 -4.38
C TYR A 49 -3.14 6.25 -5.23
N LYS A 50 -2.09 5.66 -4.65
CA LYS A 50 -1.24 4.68 -5.33
C LYS A 50 -1.73 3.25 -5.18
N VAL A 51 -2.55 2.96 -4.17
CA VAL A 51 -2.93 1.60 -3.77
C VAL A 51 -3.64 0.83 -4.90
N PRO A 52 -4.71 1.36 -5.56
CA PRO A 52 -5.42 0.61 -6.59
C PRO A 52 -4.53 0.18 -7.76
N GLY A 53 -3.67 1.09 -8.25
CA GLY A 53 -2.76 0.79 -9.36
C GLY A 53 -1.62 -0.18 -8.99
N ILE A 54 -1.23 -0.22 -7.72
CA ILE A 54 -0.30 -1.25 -7.22
C ILE A 54 -0.99 -2.62 -7.20
N LEU A 55 -2.22 -2.69 -6.66
CA LEU A 55 -2.98 -3.94 -6.59
C LEU A 55 -3.30 -4.50 -7.98
N ASP A 56 -3.74 -3.67 -8.92
CA ASP A 56 -3.99 -4.10 -10.31
C ASP A 56 -2.72 -4.64 -10.98
N ARG A 57 -1.55 -4.04 -10.71
CA ARG A 57 -0.29 -4.56 -11.23
C ARG A 57 0.11 -5.90 -10.62
N LEU A 58 -0.21 -6.12 -9.35
CA LEU A 58 0.10 -7.36 -8.65
C LEU A 58 -0.84 -8.50 -9.07
N SER A 59 -2.11 -8.21 -9.36
CA SER A 59 -3.08 -9.22 -9.80
C SER A 59 -2.87 -9.71 -11.24
N ARG A 60 -2.16 -8.92 -12.06
CA ARG A 60 -1.82 -9.27 -13.45
C ARG A 60 -0.50 -10.04 -13.60
N LYS A 61 0.19 -10.32 -12.49
CA LYS A 61 1.41 -11.13 -12.45
C LYS A 61 1.10 -12.51 -11.91
#